data_AF-A0A7V3A0X7-F1
#
_entry.id   AF-A0A7V3A0X7-F1
#
_cell.length_a   1.000
_cell.length_b   1.000
_cell.length_c   1.000
_cell.angle_alpha   90.00
_cell.angle_beta   90.00
_cell.angle_gamma   90.00
#
_symmetry.space_group_name_H-M   'P 1'
#
loop_
_entity.id
_entity.type
_entity.pdbx_description
1 polymer ?
#
loop_
_entity_poly.entity_id
_entity_poly.type
_entity_poly.pdbx_seq_one_letter_code
_entity_poly.pdbx_strand_id
1 'polypeptide(L)' 'MVVWRYKGEGEQGWGDPISSERYGVRESPPLVNQLRHFCEMIRNDVPSRCSGEEAIKSLQAINAVIHAMNTGKAVKL' A
#
# COMPACT_ATOMS: atom_id res chain seq x y z
N MET A 1 1.33 16.39 3.39
CA MET A 1 0.20 15.56 2.93
C MET A 1 -1.08 16.18 3.43
N VAL A 2 -2.17 16.13 2.65
CA VAL A 2 -3.49 16.63 3.06
C VAL A 2 -4.42 15.43 3.17
N VAL A 3 -5.06 15.25 4.33
CA VAL A 3 -6.02 14.18 4.57
C VAL A 3 -7.41 14.79 4.54
N TRP A 4 -8.33 14.13 3.84
CA TRP A 4 -9.73 14.52 3.74
C TRP A 4 -10.59 13.55 4.53
N ARG A 5 -11.54 14.07 5.32
CA ARG A 5 -12.48 13.26 6.09
C ARG A 5 -13.79 14.02 6.33
N TYR A 6 -14.91 13.32 6.29
CA TYR A 6 -16.17 13.78 6.86
C TYR A 6 -16.06 13.96 8.39
N LYS A 7 -16.69 15.01 8.92
CA LYS A 7 -16.69 15.30 10.37
C LYS A 7 -18.00 14.83 11.01
N GLY A 8 -17.92 14.29 12.22
CA GLY A 8 -19.09 13.88 13.02
C GLY A 8 -19.29 12.36 13.10
N GLU A 9 -20.20 11.94 13.99
CA GLU A 9 -20.68 10.56 14.14
C GLU A 9 -22.05 10.43 13.46
N GLY A 10 -22.25 9.43 12.60
CA GLY A 10 -23.48 9.22 11.84
C GLY A 10 -23.23 8.79 10.39
N GLU A 11 -24.29 8.67 9.59
CA GLU A 11 -24.18 8.40 8.16
C GLU A 11 -23.51 9.57 7.44
N GLN A 12 -22.52 9.24 6.61
CA GLN A 12 -21.73 10.20 5.83
C GLN A 12 -22.08 9.99 4.36
N GLY A 13 -22.57 11.03 3.70
CA GLY A 13 -22.99 11.01 2.31
C GLY A 13 -22.23 12.00 1.45
N TRP A 14 -22.35 11.82 0.13
CA TRP A 14 -21.74 12.70 -0.87
C TRP A 14 -22.16 14.17 -0.79
N GLY A 15 -23.29 14.46 -0.13
CA GLY A 15 -23.80 15.82 0.09
C GLY A 15 -23.24 16.51 1.34
N ASP A 16 -22.52 15.78 2.21
CA ASP A 16 -22.05 16.31 3.48
C ASP A 16 -20.71 17.04 3.34
N PRO A 17 -20.45 18.07 4.16
CA PRO A 17 -19.20 18.83 4.09
C PRO A 17 -18.00 17.97 4.54
N ILE A 18 -17.00 17.85 3.66
CA ILE A 18 -15.70 17.26 3.99
C ILE A 18 -14.77 18.33 4.58
N SER A 19 -13.92 17.90 5.49
CA SER A 19 -12.84 18.71 6.02
C SER A 19 -11.49 18.19 5.58
N SER A 20 -10.50 19.10 5.50
CA SER A 20 -9.11 18.73 5.27
C SER A 20 -8.22 19.16 6.41
N GLU A 21 -7.19 18.36 6.67
CA GLU A 21 -6.12 18.69 7.58
C GLU A 21 -4.78 18.47 6.88
N ARG A 22 -3.87 19.44 7.04
CA ARG A 22 -2.54 19.39 6.44
C ARG A 22 -1.52 18.93 7.46
N TYR A 23 -0.92 17.77 7.18
CA TYR A 23 0.16 17.21 7.96
C TYR A 23 1.51 17.55 7.34
N GLY A 24 2.45 17.99 8.19
CA GLY A 24 3.86 18.06 7.87
C GLY A 24 4.40 16.65 7.67
N VAL A 25 4.83 16.32 6.46
CA VAL A 25 5.46 15.04 6.15
C VAL A 25 6.94 15.30 5.94
N ARG A 26 7.80 14.56 6.65
CA ARG A 26 9.23 14.60 6.40
C ARG A 26 9.51 13.89 5.09
N GLU A 27 10.28 14.55 4.24
CA GLU A 27 10.82 13.91 3.06
C GLU A 27 11.75 12.77 3.48
N SER A 28 11.52 11.60 2.92
CA SER A 28 12.28 10.40 3.26
C SER A 28 12.49 9.60 1.97
N PRO A 29 13.71 9.59 1.40
CA PRO A 29 13.94 8.95 0.11
C PRO A 29 13.70 7.43 0.22
N PRO A 30 12.65 6.89 -0.43
CA PRO A 30 12.19 5.52 -0.16
C PRO A 30 13.24 4.47 -0.53
N LEU A 31 13.95 4.65 -1.65
CA LEU A 31 14.99 3.72 -2.10
C LEU A 31 16.21 3.70 -1.17
N VAL A 32 16.59 4.86 -0.61
CA VAL A 32 17.68 4.96 0.37
C VAL A 32 17.30 4.19 1.65
N ASN A 33 16.07 4.33 2.10
CA ASN A 33 15.57 3.60 3.27
C ASN A 33 15.48 2.09 3.02
N GLN A 34 15.04 1.69 1.82
CA GLN A 34 14.97 0.27 1.44
C GLN A 34 16.36 -0.37 1.40
N LEU A 35 17.35 0.29 0.78
CA LEU A 35 18.72 -0.21 0.75
C LEU A 35 19.34 -0.29 2.15
N ARG A 36 19.06 0.70 3.00
CA ARG A 36 19.51 0.67 4.41
C ARG A 36 18.93 -0.53 5.15
N HIS A 37 17.62 -0.74 5.04
CA HIS A 37 16.95 -1.88 5.65
C HIS A 37 17.53 -3.20 5.14
N PHE A 38 17.78 -3.32 3.83
CA PHE A 38 18.42 -4.51 3.25
C PHE A 38 19.81 -4.77 3.83
N CYS A 39 20.63 -3.72 4.02
CA CYS A 39 21.93 -3.85 4.68
C CYS A 39 21.80 -4.29 6.15
N GLU A 40 20.78 -3.81 6.87
CA GLU A 40 20.50 -4.19 8.26
C GLU A 40 20.06 -5.65 8.38
N MET A 41 19.24 -6.14 7.44
CA MET A 41 18.86 -7.56 7.40
C MET A 41 20.09 -8.47 7.34
N ILE A 42 21.07 -8.13 6.49
CA ILE A 42 22.29 -8.93 6.32
C ILE A 42 23.21 -8.85 7.54
N ARG A 43 23.33 -7.67 8.16
CA ARG A 43 24.33 -7.42 9.22
C ARG A 43 23.82 -7.72 10.62
N ASN A 44 22.52 -7.51 10.86
CA ASN A 44 21.94 -7.44 12.20
C ASN A 44 20.77 -8.40 12.40
N ASP A 45 20.58 -9.37 11.48
CA ASP A 45 19.49 -10.36 11.52
C ASP A 45 18.09 -9.72 11.67
N VAL A 46 17.90 -8.55 11.07
CA VAL A 46 16.60 -7.88 11.04
C VAL A 46 15.69 -8.65 10.08
N PRO A 47 14.44 -8.99 10.47
CA PRO A 47 13.53 -9.69 9.58
C PRO A 47 13.17 -8.83 8.37
N SER A 48 12.95 -9.49 7.22
CA SER A 48 12.41 -8.80 6.05
C SER A 48 11.04 -8.22 6.34
N ARG A 49 10.81 -6.97 5.92
CA ARG A 49 9.47 -6.37 5.90
C ARG A 49 8.54 -6.98 4.84
N CYS A 50 9.09 -7.70 3.87
CA CYS A 50 8.33 -8.38 2.81
C CYS A 50 9.02 -9.72 2.51
N SER A 51 8.33 -10.83 2.79
CA SER A 51 8.89 -12.15 2.52
C SER A 51 8.81 -12.51 1.03
N GLY A 52 9.57 -13.53 0.63
CA GLY A 52 9.49 -14.06 -0.74
C GLY A 52 8.10 -14.62 -1.04
N GLU A 53 7.48 -15.25 -0.04
CA GLU A 53 6.13 -15.81 -0.13
C GLU A 53 5.07 -14.71 -0.34
N GLU A 54 5.20 -13.57 0.35
CA GLU A 54 4.33 -12.41 0.15
C GLU A 54 4.52 -11.77 -1.23
N ALA A 55 5.77 -11.70 -1.70
CA ALA A 55 6.08 -11.23 -3.05
C ALA A 55 5.43 -12.13 -4.12
N ILE A 56 5.45 -13.46 -3.95
CA ILE A 56 4.80 -14.41 -4.86
C ILE A 56 3.28 -14.18 -4.88
N LYS A 57 2.63 -13.98 -3.74
CA LYS A 57 1.18 -13.69 -3.69
C LYS A 57 0.84 -12.41 -4.45
N SER A 58 1.68 -11.40 -4.36
CA SER A 58 1.53 -10.16 -5.14
C SER A 58 1.59 -10.43 -6.64
N LEU A 59 2.54 -11.25 -7.10
CA LEU A 59 2.65 -11.67 -8.50
C LEU A 59 1.45 -12.50 -8.95
N GLN A 60 0.92 -13.39 -8.11
CA GLN A 60 -0.29 -14.17 -8.40
C GLN A 60 -1.50 -13.26 -8.65
N ALA A 61 -1.69 -12.24 -7.82
CA ALA A 61 -2.76 -11.27 -8.00
C ALA A 61 -2.62 -10.48 -9.31
N ILE A 62 -1.42 -10.00 -9.63
CA ILE A 62 -1.14 -9.29 -10.90
C ILE A 62 -1.45 -10.20 -12.10
N ASN A 63 -1.00 -11.45 -12.08
CA ASN A 63 -1.25 -12.40 -13.15
C ASN A 63 -2.74 -12.74 -13.30
N ALA A 64 -3.48 -12.83 -12.20
CA ALA A 64 -4.93 -13.04 -12.23
C ALA A 64 -5.67 -11.88 -12.87
N VAL A 65 -5.27 -10.62 -12.60
CA VAL A 65 -5.82 -9.44 -13.27
C VAL A 65 -5.57 -9.51 -14.77
N ILE A 66 -4.33 -9.78 -15.19
CA ILE A 66 -3.98 -9.90 -16.62
C ILE A 66 -4.81 -11.01 -17.28
N HIS A 67 -4.97 -12.16 -16.62
CA HIS A 67 -5.79 -13.26 -17.13
C HIS A 67 -7.26 -12.87 -17.24
N ALA A 68 -7.82 -12.20 -16.24
CA ALA A 68 -9.21 -11.73 -16.26
C ALA A 68 -9.46 -10.75 -17.40
N MET A 69 -8.51 -9.83 -17.64
CA MET A 69 -8.58 -8.88 -18.76
C MET A 69 -8.62 -9.59 -20.11
N ASN A 70 -7.77 -10.60 -20.31
CA ASN A 70 -7.69 -11.31 -21.59
C ASN A 70 -8.89 -12.23 -21.85
N THR A 71 -9.54 -12.72 -20.80
CA THR A 71 -10.62 -13.72 -20.92
C THR A 71 -12.01 -13.17 -20.67
N GLY A 72 -12.12 -11.98 -20.07
CA GLY A 72 -13.39 -11.43 -19.58
C GLY A 72 -14.02 -12.21 -18.43
N LYS A 73 -13.28 -13.13 -17.79
CA LYS A 73 -13.78 -14.00 -16.72
C LYS A 73 -13.09 -13.68 -15.39
N ALA A 74 -13.84 -13.81 -14.30
CA ALA A 74 -13.28 -13.69 -12.96
C ALA A 74 -12.30 -14.84 -12.67
N VAL A 75 -11.18 -14.51 -12.02
CA VAL A 75 -10.16 -15.47 -11.59
C VAL A 75 -10.20 -15.59 -10.08
N LYS A 76 -10.28 -16.84 -9.57
CA LYS A 76 -10.20 -17.13 -8.14
C LYS A 76 -8.74 -17.29 -7.73
N LEU A 77 -8.35 -16.59 -6.68
CA LEU A 77 -7.03 -16.68 -6.03
C LEU A 77 -7.11 -17.57 -4.78
#